data_AF-A0A392NYF2-F1
#
_entry.id   AF-A0A392NYF2-F1
#
_cell.length_a   1.000
_cell.length_b   1.000
_cell.length_c   1.000
_cell.angle_alpha   90.00
_cell.angle_beta   90.00
_cell.angle_gamma   90.00
#
_symmetry.space_group_name_H-M   'P 1'
#
loop_
_entity.id
_entity.type
_entity.pdbx_description
1 polymer ?
#
loop_
_entity_poly.entity_id
_entity_poly.type
_entity_poly.pdbx_seq_one_letter_code
_entity_poly.pdbx_strand_id
1 'polypeptide(L)' 'MGQVKVNFEKGVPFLPFDQLLSVLPQRSSYALPKAYAQLMLDEQSKIFDLFPQNFEIDIEGKRFMWQ' A
#
# COMPACT_ATOMS: atom_id res chain seq x y z
N MET A 1 24.14 -8.86 -26.31
CA MET A 1 23.23 -8.13 -25.40
C MET A 1 21.81 -8.51 -25.76
N GLY A 2 21.09 -9.21 -24.87
CA GLY A 2 19.74 -9.68 -25.15
C GLY A 2 18.75 -8.51 -25.19
N GLN A 3 17.93 -8.43 -26.23
CA GLN A 3 16.85 -7.44 -26.32
C GLN A 3 15.68 -7.92 -25.45
N VAL A 4 15.36 -7.17 -24.40
CA VAL A 4 14.16 -7.40 -23.60
C VAL A 4 12.95 -6.87 -24.36
N LYS A 5 11.95 -7.72 -24.61
CA LYS A 5 10.66 -7.30 -25.18
C LYS A 5 9.73 -6.87 -24.06
N VAL A 6 9.53 -5.55 -23.93
CA VAL A 6 8.66 -4.96 -22.91
C VAL A 6 7.23 -4.89 -23.44
N ASN A 7 6.29 -5.56 -22.76
CA ASN A 7 4.86 -5.44 -23.03
C ASN A 7 4.14 -5.16 -21.70
N PHE A 8 3.26 -4.16 -21.69
CA PHE A 8 2.41 -3.83 -20.56
C PHE A 8 0.94 -3.91 -20.96
N GLU A 9 0.09 -4.35 -20.04
CA GLU A 9 -1.36 -4.34 -20.21
C GLU A 9 -1.94 -3.05 -19.65
N LYS A 10 -2.88 -2.45 -20.38
CA LYS A 10 -3.55 -1.22 -19.94
C LYS A 10 -4.56 -1.54 -18.84
N GLY A 11 -4.30 -1.04 -17.64
CA GLY A 11 -5.25 -1.10 -16.52
C GLY A 11 -6.31 0.01 -16.54
N VAL A 12 -7.00 0.15 -15.41
CA VAL A 12 -7.97 1.23 -15.14
C VAL A 12 -7.56 1.99 -13.87
N PRO A 13 -7.85 3.30 -13.76
CA PRO A 13 -7.63 4.04 -12.53
C PRO A 13 -8.47 3.46 -11.39
N PHE A 14 -7.91 3.47 -10.18
CA PHE A 14 -8.66 3.11 -8.98
C PHE A 14 -9.75 4.14 -8.70
N LEU A 15 -10.85 3.69 -8.09
CA LEU A 15 -11.81 4.60 -7.49
C LEU A 15 -11.15 5.34 -6.32
N PRO A 16 -11.63 6.54 -5.94
CA PRO A 16 -10.98 7.33 -4.89
C PRO A 16 -10.76 6.60 -3.57
N PHE A 17 -11.70 5.76 -3.12
CA PHE A 17 -11.54 5.01 -1.87
C PHE A 17 -10.62 3.79 -2.01
N ASP A 18 -10.61 3.12 -3.16
CA ASP A 18 -9.67 2.04 -3.44
C ASP A 18 -8.23 2.58 -3.47
N GLN A 19 -8.05 3.76 -4.08
CA GLN A 19 -6.79 4.49 -4.05
C GLN A 19 -6.38 4.83 -2.62
N LEU A 20 -7.27 5.41 -1.81
CA LEU A 20 -6.96 5.73 -0.42
C LEU A 20 -6.64 4.48 0.42
N LEU A 21 -7.36 3.37 0.20
CA LEU A 21 -7.08 2.10 0.85
C LEU A 21 -5.69 1.53 0.47
N SER A 22 -5.24 1.74 -0.77
CA SER A 22 -3.92 1.28 -1.22
C SER A 22 -2.72 2.12 -0.73
N VAL A 23 -2.95 3.34 -0.24
CA VAL A 23 -1.86 4.28 0.12
C VAL A 23 -1.81 4.63 1.60
N LEU A 24 -2.94 4.60 2.30
CA LEU A 24 -3.00 5.01 3.70
C LEU A 24 -2.58 3.87 4.63
N PRO A 25 -1.83 4.16 5.71
CA PRO A 25 -1.60 3.20 6.79
C PRO A 25 -2.81 3.12 7.73
N GLN A 26 -2.89 2.07 8.57
CA GLN A 26 -3.97 1.87 9.57
C GLN A 26 -4.24 3.11 10.43
N ARG A 27 -3.18 3.85 10.78
CA ARG A 27 -3.25 5.07 11.61
C ARG A 27 -4.10 6.18 10.96
N SER A 28 -4.21 6.18 9.64
CA SER A 28 -5.00 7.16 8.87
C SER A 28 -6.37 6.61 8.45
N SER A 29 -6.80 5.47 8.97
CA SER A 29 -8.10 4.84 8.65
C SER A 29 -9.31 5.73 8.89
N TYR A 30 -9.21 6.73 9.78
CA TYR A 30 -10.26 7.72 10.01
C TYR A 30 -10.57 8.60 8.79
N ALA A 31 -9.68 8.65 7.79
CA ALA A 31 -9.89 9.37 6.54
C ALA A 31 -10.78 8.59 5.54
N LEU A 32 -11.13 7.34 5.87
CA LEU A 32 -11.97 6.46 5.05
C LEU A 32 -13.35 6.26 5.68
N PRO A 33 -14.37 5.89 4.89
CA PRO A 33 -15.64 5.42 5.43
C PRO A 33 -15.44 4.21 6.36
N LYS A 34 -16.31 4.05 7.37
CA LYS A 34 -16.18 3.02 8.40
C LYS A 34 -15.97 1.60 7.84
N ALA A 35 -16.68 1.23 6.77
CA ALA A 35 -16.54 -0.09 6.15
C ALA A 35 -15.12 -0.34 5.61
N TYR A 36 -14.48 0.68 5.01
CA TYR A 36 -13.11 0.59 4.49
C TYR A 36 -12.09 0.63 5.63
N ALA A 37 -12.32 1.47 6.63
CA ALA A 37 -11.47 1.52 7.82
C ALA A 37 -11.38 0.15 8.53
N GLN A 38 -12.48 -0.61 8.60
CA GLN A 38 -12.48 -1.96 9.17
C GLN A 38 -11.60 -2.93 8.38
N LEU A 39 -11.50 -2.80 7.05
CA LEU A 39 -10.62 -3.65 6.25
C LEU A 39 -9.15 -3.52 6.65
N MET A 40 -8.76 -2.36 7.18
CA MET A 40 -7.39 -2.10 7.64
C MET A 40 -7.15 -2.54 9.09
N LEU A 41 -8.18 -2.53 9.94
CA LEU A 41 -8.07 -2.66 11.40
C LEU A 41 -8.48 -4.04 11.94
N ASP A 42 -9.37 -4.74 11.24
CA ASP A 42 -9.84 -6.06 11.66
C ASP A 42 -8.81 -7.14 11.28
N GLU A 43 -8.29 -7.86 12.27
CA GLU A 43 -7.34 -8.97 12.09
C GLU A 43 -7.95 -10.12 11.27
N GLN A 44 -9.27 -10.22 11.18
CA GLN A 44 -9.98 -11.19 10.34
C GLN A 44 -10.17 -10.71 8.89
N SER A 45 -9.80 -9.46 8.59
CA SER A 45 -9.83 -8.93 7.23
C SER A 45 -8.89 -9.73 6.34
N LYS A 46 -9.38 -10.08 5.13
CA LYS A 46 -8.61 -10.82 4.12
C LYS A 46 -7.39 -10.05 3.59
N ILE A 47 -7.29 -8.77 3.91
CA ILE A 47 -6.21 -7.87 3.45
C ILE A 47 -5.49 -7.20 4.63
N PHE A 48 -5.65 -7.72 5.85
CA PHE A 48 -5.03 -7.15 7.05
C PHE A 48 -3.49 -7.10 6.95
N ASP A 49 -2.90 -8.09 6.29
CA ASP A 49 -1.46 -8.23 6.04
C ASP A 49 -0.87 -7.11 5.18
N LEU A 50 -1.68 -6.41 4.39
CA LEU A 50 -1.27 -5.23 3.62
C LEU A 50 -1.04 -4.00 4.50
N PHE A 51 -1.42 -4.05 5.78
CA PHE A 51 -1.37 -2.92 6.69
C PHE A 51 -0.52 -3.18 7.94
N PRO A 52 0.78 -3.48 7.79
CA PRO A 52 1.64 -3.76 8.93
C PRO A 52 1.76 -2.54 9.86
N GLN A 53 1.68 -2.76 11.18
CA GLN A 53 1.92 -1.70 12.16
C GLN A 53 3.38 -1.24 12.19
N ASN A 54 4.30 -2.16 11.97
CA ASN A 54 5.73 -1.92 11.90
C ASN A 54 6.28 -2.59 10.64
N PHE A 55 7.20 -1.92 9.97
CA PHE A 55 7.93 -2.45 8.82
C PHE A 55 9.40 -2.08 8.95
N GLU A 56 10.26 -2.88 8.35
CA GLU A 56 11.69 -2.65 8.33
C GLU A 56 12.05 -1.70 7.18
N ILE A 57 13.00 -0.79 7.44
CA ILE A 57 13.54 0.12 6.42
C ILE A 57 15.01 -0.25 6.24
N ASP A 58 15.36 -0.71 5.04
CA ASP A 58 16.75 -0.87 4.65
C ASP A 58 17.33 0.50 4.28
N ILE A 59 18.43 0.84 4.93
CA ILE A 59 19.10 2.14 4.79
C ILE A 59 20.18 2.07 3.70
N GLU A 60 20.54 0.89 3.17
CA GLU A 60 21.62 0.64 2.19
C GLU A 60 22.54 1.84 1.84
N GLY A 61 23.49 2.15 2.73
CA GLY A 61 24.49 3.20 2.50
C GLY A 61 23.99 4.65 2.53
N LYS A 62 22.70 4.88 2.81
CA LYS A 62 22.09 6.20 3.02
C LYS A 62 22.39 6.74 4.41
N ARG A 63 22.34 8.06 4.51
CA ARG A 63 22.57 8.77 5.78
C ARG A 63 21.28 8.99 6.56
N PHE A 64 20.16 9.15 5.87
CA PHE A 64 18.87 9.46 6.46
C PHE A 64 17.79 8.48 6.03
N MET A 65 16.86 8.15 6.95
CA MET A 65 15.79 7.17 6.75
C MET A 65 14.79 7.49 5.63
N TRP A 66 14.77 8.74 5.13
CA TRP A 66 13.83 9.19 4.11
C TRP A 66 14.39 9.13 2.69
N GLN A 67 15.66 8.75 2.53
CA GLN A 67 16.36 8.65 1.25
C GLN A 67 16.23 7.27 0.63
#